data_AF-A0A2D6YUX7-F1
#
_entry.id   AF-A0A2D6YUX7-F1
#
_cell.length_a   1.000
_cell.length_b   1.000
_cell.length_c   1.000
_cell.angle_alpha   90.00
_cell.angle_beta   90.00
_cell.angle_gamma   90.00
#
_symmetry.space_group_name_H-M   'P 1'
#
loop_
_entity.id
_entity.type
_entity.pdbx_description
1 polymer ?
#
loop_
_entity_poly.entity_id
_entity_poly.type
_entity_poly.pdbx_seq_one_letter_code
_entity_poly.pdbx_strand_id
1 'polypeptide(L)'
;MPASALPEPEVDMTERNRRFRSRLTATEAARALHLDFEGFKNGPPVFAGIRADGDWTATVFGDVAPDLVPAAEAKGLAVVDLDGFLQATVDRAVAEDRVVTGFSTREFMVFEERRVASDHLRSRFVNLLPLGRRWRRESHPAAEARVKAVRARRKRAGRWVGGHGNTLLDFARLLEAPRRASYGKGCTTSRLRHVMTQVERRGDFSRLTPTAKGKWTRVLQHNETDCLWASLLAEAGASGATGAEVDR
;
A
#
# COMPACT_ATOMS: atom_id res chain seq x y z
N MET A 1 3.69 -51.72 -6.88
CA MET A 1 2.95 -50.84 -5.96
C MET A 1 3.41 -49.40 -6.23
N PRO A 2 2.70 -48.61 -7.04
CA PRO A 2 3.09 -47.23 -7.28
C PRO A 2 2.69 -46.36 -6.09
N ALA A 3 3.59 -45.46 -5.69
CA ALA A 3 3.38 -44.50 -4.62
C ALA A 3 2.21 -43.57 -4.96
N SER A 4 1.22 -43.52 -4.06
CA SER A 4 0.11 -42.58 -4.11
C SER A 4 0.66 -41.18 -3.88
N ALA A 5 0.62 -40.34 -4.91
CA ALA A 5 0.85 -38.91 -4.77
C ALA A 5 -0.23 -38.33 -3.85
N LEU A 6 0.20 -37.75 -2.73
CA LEU A 6 -0.68 -36.95 -1.88
C LEU A 6 -1.25 -35.81 -2.72
N PRO A 7 -2.56 -35.54 -2.68
CA PRO A 7 -3.14 -34.40 -3.39
C PRO A 7 -2.55 -33.10 -2.82
N GLU A 8 -2.14 -32.19 -3.71
CA GLU A 8 -1.77 -30.83 -3.31
C GLU A 8 -2.93 -30.17 -2.56
N PRO A 9 -2.64 -29.36 -1.52
CA PRO A 9 -3.70 -28.72 -0.74
C PRO A 9 -4.45 -27.74 -1.63
N GLU A 10 -5.71 -28.07 -1.90
CA GLU A 10 -6.69 -27.21 -2.54
C GLU A 10 -6.85 -25.95 -1.67
N VAL A 11 -6.34 -24.82 -2.15
CA VAL A 11 -6.44 -23.54 -1.43
C VAL A 11 -7.91 -23.14 -1.39
N ASP A 12 -8.52 -23.31 -0.22
CA ASP A 12 -9.91 -22.98 0.03
C ASP A 12 -10.16 -21.48 -0.22
N MET A 13 -10.90 -21.21 -1.29
CA MET A 13 -11.30 -19.86 -1.71
C MET A 13 -12.21 -19.14 -0.69
N THR A 14 -12.68 -19.83 0.35
CA THR A 14 -13.47 -19.23 1.44
C THR A 14 -12.64 -18.52 2.50
N GLU A 15 -11.33 -18.81 2.65
CA GLU A 15 -10.44 -18.12 3.60
C GLU A 15 -10.13 -16.67 3.20
N ARG A 16 -10.24 -16.32 1.90
CA ARG A 16 -10.09 -14.95 1.40
C ARG A 16 -11.09 -13.96 2.01
N ASN A 17 -12.15 -14.44 2.64
CA ASN A 17 -13.17 -13.64 3.30
C ASN A 17 -13.06 -13.63 4.84
N ARG A 18 -11.92 -14.03 5.44
CA ARG A 18 -11.65 -13.70 6.85
C ARG A 18 -11.61 -12.17 6.97
N ARG A 19 -12.59 -11.63 7.71
CA ARG A 19 -12.82 -10.18 7.83
C ARG A 19 -11.60 -9.50 8.44
N PHE A 20 -10.92 -8.66 7.65
CA PHE A 20 -9.98 -7.67 8.18
C PHE A 20 -10.70 -6.73 9.14
N ARG A 21 -9.95 -6.14 10.08
CA ARG A 21 -10.50 -5.12 10.98
C ARG A 21 -11.11 -3.99 10.14
N SER A 22 -12.37 -3.69 10.43
CA SER A 22 -13.19 -2.70 9.70
C SER A 22 -13.47 -1.43 10.52
N ARG A 23 -12.74 -1.28 11.63
CA ARG A 23 -12.76 -0.13 12.53
C ARG A 23 -11.32 0.18 12.94
N LEU A 24 -11.09 1.46 13.16
CA LEU A 24 -9.83 2.04 13.56
C LEU A 24 -10.16 3.18 14.51
N THR A 25 -9.58 3.20 15.70
CA THR A 25 -9.72 4.33 16.63
C THR A 25 -8.78 5.47 16.22
N ALA A 26 -9.01 6.69 16.73
CA ALA A 26 -8.14 7.83 16.44
C ALA A 26 -6.69 7.58 16.90
N THR A 27 -6.51 6.97 18.08
CA THR A 27 -5.20 6.61 18.61
C THR A 27 -4.51 5.55 17.75
N GLU A 28 -5.24 4.52 17.32
CA GLU A 28 -4.68 3.50 16.41
C GLU A 28 -4.31 4.10 15.06
N ALA A 29 -5.13 5.00 14.51
CA ALA A 29 -4.83 5.67 13.25
C ALA A 29 -3.56 6.50 13.33
N ALA A 30 -3.39 7.30 14.39
CA ALA A 30 -2.24 8.18 14.57
C ALA A 30 -0.91 7.42 14.75
N ARG A 31 -0.97 6.21 15.35
CA ARG A 31 0.21 5.36 15.60
C ARG A 31 0.36 4.21 14.61
N ALA A 32 -0.48 4.11 13.59
CA ALA A 32 -0.43 3.01 12.64
C ALA A 32 0.88 2.98 11.84
N LEU A 33 1.29 1.79 11.43
CA LEU A 33 2.30 1.60 10.39
C LEU A 33 1.59 1.64 9.03
N HIS A 34 1.65 2.77 8.34
CA HIS A 34 1.04 2.93 7.01
C HIS A 34 1.97 2.38 5.94
N LEU A 35 1.66 1.17 5.48
CA LEU A 35 2.49 0.38 4.57
C LEU A 35 1.99 0.53 3.14
N ASP A 36 2.93 0.76 2.22
CA ASP A 36 2.69 0.69 0.78
C ASP A 36 3.85 -0.05 0.11
N PHE A 37 3.51 -1.04 -0.72
CA PHE A 37 4.48 -1.80 -1.50
C PHE A 37 4.52 -1.31 -2.94
N GLU A 38 5.72 -1.26 -3.49
CA GLU A 38 5.93 -0.92 -4.89
C GLU A 38 6.58 -2.08 -5.63
N GLY A 39 6.11 -2.32 -6.85
CA GLY A 39 6.56 -3.46 -7.63
C GLY A 39 5.86 -3.62 -8.96
N PHE A 40 6.09 -4.76 -9.61
CA PHE A 40 5.48 -5.08 -10.88
C PHE A 40 4.14 -5.79 -10.68
N LYS A 41 3.24 -5.68 -11.68
CA LYS A 41 1.84 -6.14 -11.56
C LYS A 41 1.71 -7.59 -11.05
N ASN A 42 2.60 -8.48 -11.50
CA ASN A 42 2.59 -9.93 -11.24
C ASN A 42 3.89 -10.43 -10.58
N GLY A 43 4.65 -9.55 -9.93
CA GLY A 43 5.91 -9.92 -9.27
C GLY A 43 5.88 -9.56 -7.78
N PRO A 44 6.83 -10.10 -7.00
CA PRO A 44 7.05 -9.63 -5.64
C PRO A 44 7.31 -8.11 -5.64
N PRO A 45 6.98 -7.43 -4.54
CA PRO A 45 7.35 -6.03 -4.39
C PRO A 45 8.88 -5.91 -4.40
N VAL A 46 9.39 -4.80 -4.91
CA VAL A 46 10.84 -4.52 -5.00
C VAL A 46 11.30 -3.54 -3.92
N PHE A 47 10.37 -2.76 -3.36
CA PHE A 47 10.60 -1.94 -2.18
C PHE A 47 9.27 -1.64 -1.46
N ALA A 48 9.35 -1.20 -0.22
CA ALA A 48 8.21 -0.71 0.56
C ALA A 48 8.51 0.65 1.19
N GLY A 49 7.43 1.40 1.41
CA GLY A 49 7.41 2.55 2.31
C GLY A 49 6.60 2.24 3.56
N ILE A 50 7.07 2.75 4.69
CA ILE A 50 6.28 2.82 5.92
C ILE A 50 6.25 4.28 6.36
N ARG A 51 5.05 4.79 6.62
CA ARG A 51 4.86 6.04 7.36
C ARG A 51 4.35 5.73 8.76
N ALA A 52 5.00 6.29 9.78
CA ALA A 52 4.61 6.18 11.17
C ALA A 52 5.13 7.41 11.93
N ASP A 53 4.37 7.90 12.90
CA ASP A 53 4.78 9.00 13.79
C ASP A 53 5.26 10.27 13.06
N GLY A 54 4.68 10.55 11.88
CA GLY A 54 5.03 11.71 11.05
C GLY A 54 6.18 11.48 10.07
N ASP A 55 6.98 10.43 10.26
CA ASP A 55 8.13 10.11 9.43
C ASP A 55 7.81 9.07 8.35
N TRP A 56 8.55 9.14 7.25
CA TRP A 56 8.49 8.14 6.18
C TRP A 56 9.86 7.52 5.96
N THR A 57 9.89 6.20 5.92
CA THR A 57 11.08 5.39 5.62
C THR A 57 10.80 4.48 4.43
N ALA A 58 11.81 4.27 3.59
CA ALA A 58 11.74 3.31 2.49
C ALA A 58 12.83 2.25 2.60
N THR A 59 12.47 1.03 2.20
CA THR A 59 13.31 -0.15 2.28
C THR A 59 13.27 -0.90 0.96
N VAL A 60 14.42 -1.14 0.35
CA VAL A 60 14.58 -1.94 -0.88
C VAL A 60 14.84 -3.40 -0.52
N PHE A 61 14.24 -4.31 -1.28
CA PHE A 61 14.39 -5.75 -1.07
C PHE A 61 15.53 -6.28 -1.96
N GLY A 62 16.71 -6.48 -1.37
CA GLY A 62 17.93 -6.81 -2.10
C GLY A 62 17.91 -8.21 -2.71
N ASP A 63 17.19 -9.15 -2.09
CA ASP A 63 16.95 -10.51 -2.59
C ASP A 63 16.00 -10.53 -3.81
N VAL A 64 15.05 -9.59 -3.87
CA VAL A 64 14.08 -9.47 -4.97
C VAL A 64 14.58 -8.58 -6.11
N ALA A 65 15.25 -7.48 -5.78
CA ALA A 65 15.65 -6.44 -6.71
C ALA A 65 17.10 -5.99 -6.47
N PRO A 66 18.10 -6.88 -6.71
CA PRO A 66 19.52 -6.54 -6.53
C PRO A 66 19.93 -5.32 -7.36
N ASP A 67 19.33 -5.11 -8.54
CA ASP A 67 19.60 -3.95 -9.41
C ASP A 67 19.11 -2.61 -8.84
N LEU A 68 18.36 -2.61 -7.74
CA LEU A 68 18.00 -1.39 -7.01
C LEU A 68 18.92 -1.10 -5.82
N VAL A 69 19.76 -2.05 -5.41
CA VAL A 69 20.66 -1.88 -4.24
C VAL A 69 21.58 -0.66 -4.39
N PRO A 70 22.29 -0.45 -5.53
CA PRO A 70 23.12 0.75 -5.67
C PRO A 70 22.31 2.06 -5.57
N ALA A 71 21.05 2.04 -6.03
CA ALA A 71 20.15 3.19 -5.96
C ALA A 71 19.62 3.44 -4.54
N ALA A 72 19.46 2.38 -3.75
CA ALA A 72 19.09 2.44 -2.34
C ALA A 72 20.24 3.04 -1.52
N GLU A 73 21.44 2.51 -1.66
CA GLU A 73 22.65 2.95 -0.96
C GLU A 73 22.96 4.43 -1.23
N ALA A 74 22.90 4.85 -2.50
CA ALA A 74 23.13 6.25 -2.88
C ALA A 74 22.07 7.22 -2.34
N LYS A 75 20.93 6.71 -1.85
CA LYS A 75 19.87 7.47 -1.19
C LYS A 75 19.81 7.24 0.33
N GLY A 76 20.73 6.45 0.88
CA GLY A 76 20.72 6.08 2.29
C GLY A 76 19.49 5.27 2.71
N LEU A 77 18.90 4.52 1.79
CA LEU A 77 17.75 3.66 2.09
C LEU A 77 18.23 2.32 2.64
N ALA A 78 17.42 1.71 3.50
CA ALA A 78 17.69 0.37 4.00
C ALA A 78 17.59 -0.66 2.86
N VAL A 79 18.45 -1.68 2.93
CA VAL A 79 18.43 -2.84 2.04
C VAL A 79 18.38 -4.09 2.92
N VAL A 80 17.34 -4.89 2.75
CA VAL A 80 17.09 -6.13 3.51
C VAL A 80 16.47 -7.18 2.58
N ASP A 81 16.25 -8.38 3.08
CA ASP A 81 15.43 -9.38 2.40
C ASP A 81 13.93 -9.06 2.55
N LEU A 82 13.11 -9.50 1.60
CA LEU A 82 11.66 -9.29 1.68
C LEU A 82 11.09 -9.94 2.94
N ASP A 83 11.44 -11.19 3.24
CA ASP A 83 10.84 -11.91 4.36
C ASP A 83 11.22 -11.34 5.73
N GLY A 84 12.46 -10.88 5.91
CA GLY A 84 12.89 -10.22 7.13
C GLY A 84 12.28 -8.82 7.27
N PHE A 85 12.03 -8.08 6.19
CA PHE A 85 11.22 -6.87 6.26
C PHE A 85 9.79 -7.16 6.74
N LEU A 86 9.15 -8.19 6.18
CA LEU A 86 7.81 -8.61 6.57
C LEU A 86 7.80 -9.00 8.06
N GLN A 87 8.73 -9.85 8.48
CA GLN A 87 8.84 -10.29 9.88
C GLN A 87 9.06 -9.10 10.82
N ALA A 88 10.02 -8.22 10.52
CA ALA A 88 10.30 -7.04 11.33
C ALA A 88 9.11 -6.08 11.41
N THR A 89 8.32 -5.96 10.34
CA THR A 89 7.09 -5.16 10.34
C THR A 89 6.05 -5.74 11.31
N VAL A 90 5.88 -7.06 11.32
CA VAL A 90 4.96 -7.72 12.26
C VAL A 90 5.48 -7.64 13.68
N ASP A 91 6.76 -7.91 13.91
CA ASP A 91 7.39 -7.84 15.23
C ASP A 91 7.25 -6.44 15.82
N ARG A 92 7.50 -5.40 15.01
CA ARG A 92 7.28 -4.00 15.40
C ARG A 92 5.82 -3.74 15.75
N ALA A 93 4.89 -4.20 14.92
CA ALA A 93 3.46 -4.02 15.17
C ALA A 93 3.00 -4.71 16.47
N VAL A 94 3.56 -5.88 16.79
CA VAL A 94 3.26 -6.62 18.02
C VAL A 94 3.90 -5.95 19.23
N ALA A 95 5.20 -5.65 19.17
CA ALA A 95 5.96 -5.10 20.28
C ALA A 95 5.48 -3.70 20.71
N GLU A 96 5.08 -2.87 19.74
CA GLU A 96 4.62 -1.50 19.99
C GLU A 96 3.09 -1.37 20.08
N ASP A 97 2.36 -2.50 20.05
CA ASP A 97 0.89 -2.55 19.98
C ASP A 97 0.31 -1.61 18.91
N ARG A 98 0.83 -1.73 17.67
CA ARG A 98 0.41 -0.95 16.52
C ARG A 98 -0.43 -1.79 15.57
N VAL A 99 -1.33 -1.11 14.86
CA VAL A 99 -1.96 -1.67 13.67
C VAL A 99 -1.11 -1.37 12.43
N VAL A 100 -1.20 -2.26 11.44
CA VAL A 100 -0.64 -2.02 10.12
C VAL A 100 -1.79 -1.68 9.18
N THR A 101 -1.67 -0.60 8.42
CA THR A 101 -2.70 -0.23 7.44
C THR A 101 -2.13 -0.34 6.04
N GLY A 102 -2.92 -0.88 5.12
CA GLY A 102 -2.70 -0.77 3.68
C GLY A 102 -3.91 -0.14 3.01
N PHE A 103 -3.72 0.51 1.85
CA PHE A 103 -4.86 1.05 1.12
C PHE A 103 -5.82 -0.05 0.66
N SER A 104 -5.30 -1.25 0.37
CA SER A 104 -6.07 -2.39 -0.08
C SER A 104 -5.68 -3.66 0.67
N THR A 105 -6.22 -4.81 0.26
CA THR A 105 -5.76 -6.11 0.79
C THR A 105 -4.45 -6.56 0.16
N ARG A 106 -3.98 -5.91 -0.91
CA ARG A 106 -2.76 -6.31 -1.64
C ARG A 106 -1.55 -6.34 -0.70
N GLU A 107 -1.46 -5.37 0.20
CA GLU A 107 -0.35 -5.26 1.14
C GLU A 107 -0.34 -6.47 2.09
N PHE A 108 -1.50 -6.87 2.61
CA PHE A 108 -1.62 -8.09 3.42
C PHE A 108 -1.35 -9.37 2.63
N MET A 109 -1.78 -9.44 1.36
CA MET A 109 -1.55 -10.62 0.52
C MET A 109 -0.07 -10.95 0.34
N VAL A 110 0.82 -9.95 0.37
CA VAL A 110 2.27 -10.20 0.34
C VAL A 110 2.71 -11.07 1.53
N PHE A 111 2.21 -10.79 2.74
CA PHE A 111 2.53 -11.59 3.93
C PHE A 111 1.99 -13.02 3.83
N GLU A 112 0.77 -13.18 3.32
CA GLU A 112 0.12 -14.48 3.13
C GLU A 112 0.84 -15.33 2.08
N GLU A 113 1.16 -14.75 0.93
CA GLU A 113 1.83 -15.43 -0.18
C GLU A 113 3.24 -15.88 0.21
N ARG A 114 3.94 -15.07 1.01
CA ARG A 114 5.26 -15.40 1.57
C ARG A 114 5.18 -16.30 2.82
N ARG A 115 3.99 -16.48 3.39
CA ARG A 115 3.74 -17.21 4.65
C ARG A 115 4.55 -16.68 5.84
N VAL A 116 4.72 -15.35 5.90
CA VAL A 116 5.49 -14.67 6.96
C VAL A 116 4.54 -14.03 7.95
N ALA A 117 4.45 -14.61 9.15
CA ALA A 117 3.71 -14.11 10.32
C ALA A 117 2.29 -13.56 10.02
N SER A 118 1.64 -14.08 8.98
CA SER A 118 0.42 -13.51 8.45
C SER A 118 -0.77 -13.68 9.40
N ASP A 119 -0.77 -14.74 10.21
CA ASP A 119 -1.76 -14.94 11.29
C ASP A 119 -1.66 -13.87 12.39
N HIS A 120 -0.44 -13.51 12.80
CA HIS A 120 -0.22 -12.43 13.76
C HIS A 120 -0.63 -11.08 13.19
N LEU A 121 -0.27 -10.84 11.93
CA LEU A 121 -0.63 -9.61 11.22
C LEU A 121 -2.13 -9.50 10.97
N ARG A 122 -2.85 -10.59 10.70
CA ARG A 122 -4.28 -10.58 10.32
C ARG A 122 -5.13 -9.84 11.33
N SER A 123 -4.86 -10.05 12.62
CA SER A 123 -5.55 -9.38 13.73
C SER A 123 -5.21 -7.90 13.87
N ARG A 124 -4.13 -7.43 13.23
CA ARG A 124 -3.61 -6.05 13.30
C ARG A 124 -3.69 -5.30 11.97
N PHE A 125 -4.01 -5.99 10.88
CA PHE A 125 -4.10 -5.38 9.57
C PHE A 125 -5.46 -4.72 9.35
N VAL A 126 -5.42 -3.46 8.90
CA VAL A 126 -6.60 -2.65 8.59
C VAL A 126 -6.55 -2.26 7.11
N ASN A 127 -7.56 -2.71 6.36
CA ASN A 127 -7.76 -2.28 4.99
C ASN A 127 -8.49 -0.92 4.97
N LEU A 128 -7.84 0.11 4.45
CA LEU A 128 -8.38 1.47 4.45
C LEU A 128 -9.48 1.69 3.42
N LEU A 129 -9.55 0.93 2.33
CA LEU A 129 -10.54 1.17 1.28
C LEU A 129 -12.00 1.07 1.77
N PRO A 130 -12.42 0.04 2.54
CA PRO A 130 -13.73 0.02 3.18
C PRO A 130 -13.98 1.21 4.12
N LEU A 131 -12.98 1.63 4.90
CA LEU A 131 -13.06 2.77 5.81
C LEU A 131 -13.27 4.07 5.03
N GLY A 132 -12.46 4.33 4.00
CA GLY A 132 -12.60 5.50 3.15
C GLY A 132 -13.94 5.56 2.44
N ARG A 133 -14.47 4.42 1.98
CA ARG A 133 -15.82 4.34 1.39
C ARG A 133 -16.92 4.67 2.39
N ARG A 134 -16.77 4.28 3.65
CA ARG A 134 -17.71 4.63 4.73
C ARG A 134 -17.63 6.12 5.04
N TRP A 135 -16.42 6.61 5.32
CA TRP A 135 -16.14 8.02 5.56
C TRP A 135 -16.70 8.92 4.45
N ARG A 136 -16.45 8.62 3.17
CA ARG A 136 -17.02 9.41 2.05
C ARG A 136 -18.54 9.42 2.06
N ARG A 137 -19.18 8.30 2.38
CA ARG A 137 -20.65 8.21 2.39
C ARG A 137 -21.25 9.09 3.49
N GLU A 138 -20.61 9.13 4.64
CA GLU A 138 -21.07 9.83 5.84
C GLU A 138 -20.72 11.33 5.77
N SER A 139 -19.47 11.66 5.41
CA SER A 139 -18.95 13.03 5.45
C SER A 139 -19.07 13.78 4.12
N HIS A 140 -19.20 13.07 2.99
CA HIS A 140 -19.24 13.69 1.65
C HIS A 140 -20.36 13.10 0.77
N PRO A 141 -21.64 13.20 1.19
CA PRO A 141 -22.77 12.59 0.48
C PRO A 141 -22.91 13.06 -0.97
N ALA A 142 -22.61 14.33 -1.26
CA ALA A 142 -22.61 14.87 -2.63
C ALA A 142 -21.53 14.21 -3.52
N ALA A 143 -20.32 13.97 -2.98
CA ALA A 143 -19.26 13.27 -3.69
C ALA A 143 -19.62 11.80 -3.93
N GLU A 144 -20.22 11.13 -2.94
CA GLU A 144 -20.71 9.76 -3.09
C GLU A 144 -21.79 9.65 -4.17
N ALA A 145 -22.76 10.59 -4.20
CA ALA A 145 -23.79 10.65 -5.24
C ALA A 145 -23.17 10.82 -6.63
N ARG A 146 -22.18 11.70 -6.78
CA ARG A 146 -21.44 11.89 -8.05
C ARG A 146 -20.73 10.62 -8.49
N VAL A 147 -20.02 9.94 -7.58
CA VAL A 147 -19.35 8.66 -7.88
C VAL A 147 -20.37 7.62 -8.35
N LYS A 148 -21.48 7.44 -7.62
CA LYS A 148 -22.55 6.51 -8.01
C LYS A 148 -23.12 6.82 -9.40
N ALA A 149 -23.41 8.09 -9.69
CA ALA A 149 -23.93 8.52 -10.99
C ALA A 149 -22.95 8.21 -12.13
N VAL A 150 -21.66 8.52 -11.97
CA VAL A 150 -20.65 8.21 -13.00
C VAL A 150 -20.48 6.71 -13.19
N ARG A 151 -20.46 5.94 -12.11
CA ARG A 151 -20.36 4.47 -12.17
C ARG A 151 -21.57 3.86 -12.88
N ALA A 152 -22.78 4.31 -12.56
CA ALA A 152 -24.00 3.88 -13.24
C ALA A 152 -23.98 4.23 -14.74
N ARG A 153 -23.53 5.43 -15.11
CA ARG A 153 -23.37 5.85 -16.51
C ARG A 153 -22.35 4.99 -17.25
N ARG A 154 -21.22 4.64 -16.64
CA ARG A 154 -20.21 3.75 -17.25
C ARG A 154 -20.76 2.35 -17.47
N LYS A 155 -21.44 1.79 -16.46
CA LYS A 155 -22.07 0.46 -16.55
C LYS A 155 -23.10 0.40 -17.67
N ARG A 156 -23.99 1.40 -17.77
CA ARG A 156 -24.98 1.50 -18.87
C ARG A 156 -24.34 1.57 -20.25
N ALA A 157 -23.15 2.17 -20.35
CA ALA A 157 -22.39 2.25 -21.60
C ALA A 157 -21.49 1.02 -21.86
N GLY A 158 -21.65 -0.09 -21.12
CA GLY A 158 -20.80 -1.27 -21.25
C GLY A 158 -19.33 -1.05 -20.88
N ARG A 159 -18.99 0.08 -20.24
CA ARG A 159 -17.61 0.42 -19.89
C ARG A 159 -17.23 -0.13 -18.54
N TRP A 160 -15.99 -0.62 -18.43
CA TRP A 160 -15.41 -1.04 -17.15
C TRP A 160 -15.47 0.11 -16.14
N VAL A 161 -16.10 -0.17 -15.00
CA VAL A 161 -16.35 0.82 -13.93
C VAL A 161 -15.11 0.99 -13.06
N GLY A 162 -14.35 -0.09 -12.87
CA GLY A 162 -13.08 -0.11 -12.16
C GLY A 162 -13.09 0.48 -10.77
N GLY A 163 -11.91 0.92 -10.33
CA GLY A 163 -11.70 1.67 -9.08
C GLY A 163 -12.18 3.12 -9.12
N HIS A 164 -13.03 3.52 -10.08
CA HIS A 164 -13.45 4.92 -10.19
C HIS A 164 -14.17 5.40 -8.92
N GLY A 165 -13.65 6.49 -8.34
CA GLY A 165 -14.13 7.02 -7.08
C GLY A 165 -13.67 6.20 -5.88
N ASN A 166 -12.77 5.24 -6.05
CA ASN A 166 -12.26 4.34 -5.00
C ASN A 166 -10.74 4.19 -5.11
N THR A 167 -10.04 5.17 -5.71
CA THR A 167 -8.58 5.25 -5.68
C THR A 167 -8.12 6.12 -4.52
N LEU A 168 -6.88 5.93 -4.06
CA LEU A 168 -6.32 6.78 -3.01
C LEU A 168 -6.32 8.26 -3.42
N LEU A 169 -6.06 8.55 -4.70
CA LEU A 169 -6.20 9.89 -5.29
C LEU A 169 -7.63 10.47 -5.17
N ASP A 170 -8.67 9.64 -5.32
CA ASP A 170 -10.05 10.12 -5.18
C ASP A 170 -10.36 10.52 -3.73
N PHE A 171 -9.82 9.80 -2.74
CA PHE A 171 -9.95 10.14 -1.33
C PHE A 171 -9.08 11.34 -0.95
N ALA A 172 -7.83 11.38 -1.40
CA ALA A 172 -6.91 12.49 -1.17
C ALA A 172 -7.47 13.84 -1.64
N ARG A 173 -8.23 13.84 -2.76
CA ARG A 173 -8.94 15.04 -3.23
C ARG A 173 -10.03 15.51 -2.28
N LEU A 174 -10.73 14.60 -1.59
CA LEU A 174 -11.75 14.95 -0.61
C LEU A 174 -11.15 15.44 0.70
N LEU A 175 -9.97 14.93 1.04
CA LEU A 175 -9.18 15.34 2.21
C LEU A 175 -8.40 16.65 1.96
N GLU A 176 -8.46 17.20 0.75
CA GLU A 176 -7.62 18.34 0.32
C GLU A 176 -6.13 18.11 0.59
N ALA A 177 -5.71 16.83 0.53
CA ALA A 177 -4.38 16.41 0.90
C ALA A 177 -3.34 17.04 -0.04
N PRO A 178 -2.13 17.37 0.47
CA PRO A 178 -1.07 17.95 -0.33
C PRO A 178 -0.74 17.02 -1.52
N ARG A 179 -0.68 17.61 -2.71
CA ARG A 179 -0.48 16.88 -3.96
C ARG A 179 0.81 17.31 -4.64
N ARG A 180 1.73 16.35 -4.82
CA ARG A 180 2.88 16.55 -5.71
C ARG A 180 2.42 16.57 -7.17
N ALA A 181 2.87 17.56 -7.95
CA ALA A 181 2.44 17.76 -9.35
C ALA A 181 2.69 16.54 -10.28
N SER A 182 3.67 15.70 -9.95
CA SER A 182 4.02 14.50 -10.71
C SER A 182 3.19 13.25 -10.39
N TYR A 183 2.34 13.30 -9.36
CA TYR A 183 1.58 12.15 -8.87
C TYR A 183 0.37 11.84 -9.78
N GLY A 184 0.14 10.53 -10.04
CA GLY A 184 -1.02 10.03 -10.78
C GLY A 184 -0.81 9.81 -12.27
N LYS A 185 0.42 9.91 -12.78
CA LYS A 185 0.74 9.64 -14.20
C LYS A 185 0.84 8.14 -14.54
N GLY A 186 0.70 7.23 -13.57
CA GLY A 186 0.72 5.78 -13.82
C GLY A 186 2.06 5.24 -14.34
N CYS A 187 3.17 5.90 -14.04
CA CYS A 187 4.48 5.58 -14.60
C CYS A 187 5.43 4.85 -13.63
N THR A 188 5.00 4.49 -12.41
CA THR A 188 5.92 4.01 -11.36
C THR A 188 6.67 2.74 -11.79
N THR A 189 5.96 1.76 -12.35
CA THR A 189 6.57 0.53 -12.89
C THR A 189 7.50 0.80 -14.08
N SER A 190 7.16 1.74 -14.96
CA SER A 190 8.02 2.16 -16.08
C SER A 190 9.29 2.87 -15.58
N ARG A 191 9.18 3.66 -14.50
CA ARG A 191 10.32 4.33 -13.86
C ARG A 191 11.23 3.32 -13.18
N LEU A 192 10.67 2.39 -12.40
CA LEU A 192 11.41 1.29 -11.76
C LEU A 192 12.20 0.50 -12.79
N ARG A 193 11.53 -0.02 -13.83
CA ARG A 193 12.19 -0.76 -14.92
C ARG A 193 13.33 0.04 -15.53
N HIS A 194 13.13 1.33 -15.78
CA HIS A 194 14.17 2.17 -16.36
C HIS A 194 15.38 2.36 -15.46
N VAL A 195 15.18 2.46 -14.14
CA VAL A 195 16.28 2.56 -13.18
C VAL A 195 17.06 1.26 -13.15
N MET A 196 16.38 0.12 -12.98
CA MET A 196 17.00 -1.22 -12.96
C MET A 196 17.82 -1.48 -14.22
N THR A 197 17.24 -1.26 -15.41
CA THR A 197 17.97 -1.41 -16.70
C THR A 197 19.18 -0.48 -16.82
N GLN A 198 19.17 0.70 -16.19
CA GLN A 198 20.34 1.58 -16.21
C GLN A 198 21.42 1.12 -15.22
N VAL A 199 21.03 0.57 -14.06
CA VAL A 199 21.96 -0.01 -13.09
C VAL A 199 22.62 -1.25 -13.68
N GLU A 200 21.85 -2.20 -14.24
CA GLU A 200 22.37 -3.38 -14.94
C GLU A 200 23.45 -3.02 -15.97
N ARG A 201 23.21 -1.96 -16.76
CA ARG A 201 24.13 -1.53 -17.83
C ARG A 201 25.36 -0.77 -17.36
N ARG A 202 25.28 -0.10 -16.20
CA ARG A 202 26.31 0.88 -15.76
C ARG A 202 27.00 0.47 -14.46
N GLY A 203 26.49 -0.53 -13.76
CA GLY A 203 27.02 -1.12 -12.53
C GLY A 203 26.82 -0.29 -11.26
N ASP A 204 26.57 1.01 -11.36
CA ASP A 204 26.52 1.92 -10.22
C ASP A 204 25.50 3.05 -10.42
N PHE A 205 24.84 3.45 -9.33
CA PHE A 205 23.95 4.60 -9.27
C PHE A 205 24.65 5.92 -9.65
N SER A 206 25.92 6.10 -9.27
CA SER A 206 26.67 7.33 -9.56
C SER A 206 26.77 7.58 -11.07
N ARG A 207 26.83 6.50 -11.87
CA ARG A 207 27.00 6.50 -13.33
C ARG A 207 25.68 6.62 -14.09
N LEU A 208 24.53 6.55 -13.42
CA LEU A 208 23.23 6.69 -14.07
C LEU A 208 23.03 8.09 -14.64
N THR A 209 22.26 8.15 -15.73
CA THR A 209 21.87 9.43 -16.31
C THR A 209 21.05 10.27 -15.33
N PRO A 210 21.08 11.61 -15.43
CA PRO A 210 20.21 12.49 -14.63
C PRO A 210 18.74 12.11 -14.73
N THR A 211 18.29 11.64 -15.90
CA THR A 211 16.93 11.15 -16.13
C THR A 211 16.60 9.94 -15.28
N ALA A 212 17.49 8.95 -15.19
CA ALA A 212 17.28 7.76 -14.38
C ALA A 212 17.28 8.10 -12.88
N LYS A 213 18.21 8.94 -12.42
CA LYS A 213 18.23 9.46 -11.04
C LYS A 213 16.93 10.21 -10.71
N GLY A 214 16.45 11.06 -11.60
CA GLY A 214 15.18 11.77 -11.45
C GLY A 214 13.96 10.86 -11.49
N LYS A 215 14.01 9.73 -12.22
CA LYS A 215 12.95 8.72 -12.18
C LYS A 215 12.94 7.97 -10.85
N TRP A 216 14.10 7.64 -10.29
CA TRP A 216 14.21 7.04 -8.96
C TRP A 216 13.60 7.95 -7.87
N THR A 217 14.00 9.22 -7.83
CA THR A 217 13.40 10.21 -6.91
C THR A 217 11.88 10.28 -7.05
N ARG A 218 11.32 10.21 -8.26
CA ARG A 218 9.87 10.23 -8.49
C ARG A 218 9.15 8.94 -8.11
N VAL A 219 9.85 7.82 -8.02
CA VAL A 219 9.31 6.56 -7.49
C VAL A 219 9.18 6.70 -5.97
N LEU A 220 10.25 7.11 -5.30
CA LEU A 220 10.26 7.34 -3.85
C LEU A 220 9.19 8.35 -3.42
N GLN A 221 9.12 9.50 -4.10
CA GLN A 221 8.09 10.52 -3.82
C GLN A 221 6.65 10.03 -4.05
N HIS A 222 6.45 9.07 -4.96
CA HIS A 222 5.12 8.53 -5.20
C HIS A 222 4.68 7.67 -4.02
N ASN A 223 5.51 6.72 -3.61
CA ASN A 223 5.26 5.86 -2.46
C ASN A 223 5.16 6.66 -1.14
N GLU A 224 6.00 7.68 -0.93
CA GLU A 224 5.86 8.61 0.20
C GLU A 224 4.49 9.30 0.21
N THR A 225 4.03 9.74 -0.97
CA THR A 225 2.70 10.36 -1.11
C THR A 225 1.58 9.36 -0.83
N ASP A 226 1.73 8.11 -1.26
CA ASP A 226 0.77 7.04 -0.97
C ASP A 226 0.68 6.73 0.52
N CYS A 227 1.82 6.60 1.19
CA CYS A 227 1.86 6.42 2.64
C CYS A 227 1.22 7.61 3.39
N LEU A 228 1.48 8.85 2.95
CA LEU A 228 0.87 10.06 3.52
C LEU A 228 -0.65 10.10 3.32
N TRP A 229 -1.12 9.82 2.11
CA TRP A 229 -2.56 9.83 1.85
C TRP A 229 -3.28 8.68 2.56
N ALA A 230 -2.62 7.54 2.72
CA ALA A 230 -3.11 6.44 3.55
C ALA A 230 -3.23 6.88 5.02
N SER A 231 -2.25 7.59 5.57
CA SER A 231 -2.31 8.08 6.95
C SER A 231 -3.48 9.05 7.18
N LEU A 232 -3.62 10.05 6.30
CA LEU A 232 -4.73 11.01 6.38
C LEU A 232 -6.10 10.34 6.22
N LEU A 233 -6.21 9.33 5.35
CA LEU A 233 -7.45 8.57 5.18
C LEU A 233 -7.76 7.71 6.41
N ALA A 234 -6.74 7.16 7.07
CA ALA A 234 -6.87 6.39 8.30
C ALA A 234 -7.43 7.29 9.43
N GLU A 235 -6.85 8.47 9.62
CA GLU A 235 -7.32 9.47 10.60
C GLU A 235 -8.76 9.89 10.33
N ALA A 236 -9.08 10.27 9.09
CA ALA A 236 -10.44 10.67 8.71
C ALA A 236 -11.46 9.53 8.89
N GLY A 237 -11.07 8.30 8.55
CA GLY A 237 -11.89 7.10 8.72
C GLY A 237 -12.12 6.69 10.17
N ALA A 238 -11.22 7.10 11.07
CA ALA A 238 -11.33 6.89 12.51
C ALA A 238 -12.22 7.94 13.19
N SER A 239 -12.13 9.22 12.80
CA SER A 239 -12.97 10.29 13.34
C SER A 239 -14.45 10.15 13.01
N GLY A 240 -14.81 9.44 11.94
CA GLY A 240 -16.20 9.07 11.66
C GLY A 240 -16.82 8.08 12.67
N ALA A 241 -16.00 7.40 13.48
CA ALA A 241 -16.48 6.47 14.51
C ALA A 241 -16.83 7.13 15.85
N THR A 242 -16.33 8.34 16.11
CA THR A 242 -16.54 9.08 17.37
C THR A 242 -17.84 9.91 17.40
N GLY A 243 -18.63 9.91 16.33
CA GLY A 243 -19.90 10.66 16.26
C GLY A 243 -21.12 10.00 16.89
N ALA A 244 -20.96 8.98 17.75
CA ALA A 244 -22.07 8.23 18.36
C ALA A 244 -22.12 8.27 19.90
N GLU A 245 -21.28 9.07 20.55
CA GLU A 245 -21.34 9.29 22.01
C GLU A 245 -21.17 10.76 22.35
N VAL A 246 -22.20 11.59 22.11
CA VAL A 246 -22.57 12.73 22.97
C VAL A 246 -24.07 13.02 22.75
N ASP A 247 -24.90 12.43 23.60
CA ASP A 247 -26.06 13.05 24.27
C ASP A 247 -26.97 11.94 24.84
N ARG A 248 -26.83 11.72 26.14
CA ARG A 248 -27.88 11.21 27.02
C ARG A 248 -28.09 12.21 28.12
#